data_AF-A0A348Y7T1-F1
#
_entry.id   AF-A0A348Y7T1-F1
#
_cell.length_a   1.000
_cell.length_b   1.000
_cell.length_c   1.000
_cell.angle_alpha   90.00
_cell.angle_beta   90.00
_cell.angle_gamma   90.00
#
_symmetry.space_group_name_H-M   'P 1'
#
loop_
_entity.id
_entity.type
_entity.pdbx_description
1 polymer ?
#
loop_
_entity_poly.entity_id
_entity_poly.type
_entity_poly.pdbx_seq_one_letter_code
_entity_poly.pdbx_strand_id
1 'polypeptide(L)'
;RRFNFIPYVKVHQISALHGTGVGNLYPSILRAYQSSMFEVSTNRLTQILQDAVTANPPPTVAGRRIKLRYAHIGGHNPPVIVIHGNQTGSLPKSYQRYLEN
;
A
#
# COMPACT_ATOMS: atom_id res chain seq x y z
N ARG A 1 -11.01 20.52 2.24
CA ARG A 1 -9.76 19.85 1.81
C ARG A 1 -10.14 18.82 0.74
N ARG A 2 -9.68 18.97 -0.52
CA ARG A 2 -10.23 18.24 -1.70
C ARG A 2 -9.63 16.84 -1.97
N PHE A 3 -8.63 16.36 -1.21
CA PHE A 3 -7.87 15.13 -1.53
C PHE A 3 -7.66 14.18 -0.33
N ASN A 4 -8.70 13.90 0.45
CA ASN A 4 -8.56 13.05 1.64
C ASN A 4 -8.26 11.57 1.33
N PHE A 5 -8.45 11.11 0.09
CA PHE A 5 -8.24 9.70 -0.31
C PHE A 5 -6.80 9.36 -0.70
N ILE A 6 -5.92 10.37 -0.83
CA ILE A 6 -4.50 10.21 -1.21
C ILE A 6 -3.59 11.05 -0.28
N PRO A 7 -3.60 10.79 1.03
CA PRO A 7 -2.86 11.60 2.00
C PRO A 7 -1.34 11.52 1.84
N TYR A 8 -0.83 10.49 1.15
CA TYR A 8 0.60 10.25 0.92
C TYR A 8 1.18 11.05 -0.26
N VAL A 9 0.36 11.76 -1.04
CA VAL A 9 0.83 12.48 -2.24
C VAL A 9 1.42 13.84 -1.90
N LYS A 10 2.60 14.14 -2.44
CA LYS A 10 3.26 15.44 -2.29
C LYS A 10 2.57 16.49 -3.17
N VAL A 11 2.05 17.55 -2.55
CA VAL A 11 1.41 18.68 -3.26
C VAL A 11 2.45 19.74 -3.61
N HIS A 12 2.49 20.13 -4.88
CA HIS A 12 3.32 21.23 -5.39
C HIS A 12 2.43 22.37 -5.86
N GLN A 13 2.73 23.60 -5.43
CA GLN A 13 2.12 24.81 -5.96
C GLN A 13 3.04 25.37 -7.04
N ILE A 14 2.52 25.56 -8.25
CA ILE A 14 3.29 25.98 -9.42
C ILE A 14 2.59 27.10 -10.18
N SER A 15 3.36 27.86 -10.95
CA SER A 15 2.84 28.75 -11.98
C SER A 15 3.49 28.39 -13.32
N ALA A 16 2.70 27.84 -14.24
CA ALA A 16 3.20 27.52 -15.58
C ALA A 16 3.59 28.78 -16.36
N LEU A 17 2.83 29.88 -16.18
CA LEU A 17 3.09 31.16 -16.85
C LEU A 17 4.41 31.79 -16.42
N HIS A 18 4.72 31.75 -15.13
CA HIS A 18 5.93 32.38 -14.57
C HIS A 18 7.10 31.41 -14.38
N GLY A 19 6.93 30.13 -14.75
CA GLY A 19 7.91 29.07 -14.54
C GLY A 19 8.18 28.69 -13.08
N THR A 20 7.50 29.31 -12.12
CA THR A 20 7.73 29.10 -10.69
C THR A 20 7.34 27.68 -10.27
N GLY A 21 8.27 26.96 -9.65
CA GLY A 21 8.02 25.63 -9.08
C GLY A 21 7.95 24.47 -10.08
N VAL A 22 8.08 24.73 -11.39
CA VAL A 22 8.01 23.68 -12.43
C VAL A 22 9.20 22.72 -12.35
N GLY A 23 10.42 23.23 -12.11
CA GLY A 23 11.62 22.39 -11.94
C GLY A 23 11.52 21.40 -10.76
N ASN A 24 10.77 21.75 -9.72
CA ASN A 24 10.58 20.92 -8.54
C ASN A 24 9.67 19.70 -8.80
N LEU A 25 9.01 19.64 -9.96
CA LEU A 25 8.17 18.51 -10.34
C LEU A 25 8.99 17.28 -10.73
N TYR A 26 10.10 17.46 -11.46
CA TYR A 26 10.89 16.34 -11.99
C TYR A 26 11.36 15.36 -10.89
N PRO A 27 11.96 15.81 -9.76
CA PRO A 27 12.33 14.89 -8.70
C PRO A 27 11.14 14.17 -8.06
N SER A 28 9.98 14.83 -7.98
CA SER A 28 8.76 14.22 -7.44
C SER A 28 8.15 13.19 -8.39
N ILE A 29 8.20 13.44 -9.71
CA ILE A 29 7.78 12.49 -10.73
C ILE A 29 8.66 11.23 -10.68
N LEU A 30 9.98 11.40 -10.66
CA LEU A 30 10.93 10.28 -10.58
C LEU A 30 10.73 9.45 -9.31
N ARG A 31 10.53 10.12 -8.16
CA ARG A 31 10.21 9.43 -6.90
C ARG A 31 8.90 8.65 -7.00
N ALA A 32 7.84 9.26 -7.53
CA ALA A 32 6.55 8.59 -7.70
C ALA A 32 6.67 7.35 -8.62
N TYR A 33 7.43 7.47 -9.71
CA TYR A 33 7.72 6.36 -10.62
C TYR A 33 8.46 5.23 -9.91
N GLN A 34 9.55 5.55 -9.19
CA GLN A 34 10.31 4.56 -8.42
C GLN A 34 9.46 3.87 -7.36
N SER A 35 8.58 4.61 -6.66
CA SER A 35 7.64 4.02 -5.70
C SER A 35 6.59 3.14 -6.38
N SER A 36 6.15 3.47 -7.60
CA SER A 36 5.17 2.65 -8.35
C SER A 36 5.76 1.35 -8.91
N MET A 37 7.07 1.35 -9.16
CA MET A 37 7.83 0.25 -9.73
C MET A 37 8.63 -0.52 -8.67
N PHE A 38 8.23 -0.45 -7.40
CA PHE A 38 8.99 -1.12 -6.35
C PHE A 38 8.98 -2.65 -6.57
N GLU A 39 10.15 -3.27 -6.39
CA GLU A 39 10.32 -4.71 -6.40
C GLU A 39 10.70 -5.19 -5.00
N VAL A 40 9.95 -6.14 -4.47
CA VAL A 40 10.24 -6.79 -3.19
C VAL A 40 10.03 -8.29 -3.37
N SER A 41 10.96 -9.08 -2.82
CA SER A 41 10.83 -10.52 -2.88
C SER A 41 9.59 -10.99 -2.11
N THR A 42 8.93 -12.01 -2.65
CA THR A 42 7.78 -12.66 -2.03
C THR A 42 8.05 -13.09 -0.58
N ASN A 43 9.26 -13.56 -0.28
CA ASN A 43 9.65 -13.94 1.08
C ASN A 43 9.61 -12.72 2.01
N ARG A 44 10.17 -11.59 1.58
CA ARG A 44 10.16 -10.35 2.36
C ARG A 44 8.74 -9.83 2.59
N LEU A 45 7.86 -9.88 1.58
CA LEU A 45 6.45 -9.52 1.75
C LEU A 45 5.74 -10.42 2.74
N THR A 46 5.99 -11.72 2.67
CA THR A 46 5.38 -12.69 3.58
C THR A 46 5.87 -12.49 5.03
N GLN A 47 7.14 -12.14 5.24
CA GLN A 47 7.67 -11.77 6.55
C GLN A 47 6.98 -10.53 7.11
N ILE A 48 6.91 -9.45 6.33
CA ILE A 48 6.22 -8.20 6.74
C ILE A 48 4.75 -8.48 7.12
N LEU A 49 4.07 -9.32 6.35
CA LEU A 49 2.70 -9.75 6.66
C LEU A 49 2.62 -10.49 8.00
N GLN A 50 3.56 -11.40 8.28
CA GLN A 50 3.59 -12.15 9.53
C GLN A 50 3.86 -11.24 10.73
N ASP A 51 4.76 -10.28 10.58
CA ASP A 51 5.07 -9.29 11.62
C ASP A 51 3.83 -8.44 11.93
N ALA A 52 3.13 -7.95 10.91
CA ALA A 52 1.89 -7.18 11.06
C ALA A 52 0.77 -7.99 11.74
N VAL A 53 0.58 -9.25 11.33
CA VAL A 53 -0.41 -10.16 11.94
C VAL A 53 -0.07 -10.50 13.40
N THR A 54 1.21 -10.55 13.75
CA THR A 54 1.68 -10.79 15.11
C THR A 54 1.45 -9.56 15.99
N ALA A 55 1.77 -8.37 15.48
CA ALA A 55 1.55 -7.11 16.19
C ALA A 55 0.06 -6.81 16.39
N ASN A 56 -0.78 -7.08 15.38
CA ASN A 56 -2.21 -6.87 15.44
C ASN A 56 -2.96 -8.10 14.88
N PRO A 57 -3.37 -9.04 15.73
CA PRO A 57 -4.20 -10.19 15.38
C PRO A 57 -5.43 -9.88 14.49
N PRO A 58 -5.68 -10.64 13.41
CA PRO A 58 -6.92 -10.51 12.66
C PRO A 58 -8.12 -11.00 13.51
N PRO A 59 -9.30 -10.39 13.32
CA PRO A 59 -10.49 -10.75 14.06
C PRO A 59 -10.97 -12.15 13.71
N THR A 60 -11.70 -12.75 14.65
CA THR A 60 -12.38 -14.03 14.48
C THR A 60 -13.73 -13.80 13.81
N VAL A 61 -14.05 -14.59 12.78
CA VAL A 61 -15.36 -14.55 12.11
C VAL A 61 -16.00 -15.93 12.23
N ALA A 62 -17.26 -15.97 12.68
CA ALA A 62 -18.03 -17.21 12.86
C ALA A 62 -17.27 -18.30 13.66
N GLY A 63 -16.61 -17.89 14.75
CA GLY A 63 -15.86 -18.78 15.64
C GLY A 63 -14.51 -19.30 15.10
N ARG A 64 -14.09 -18.88 13.90
CA ARG A 64 -12.79 -19.24 13.31
C ARG A 64 -11.94 -18.00 13.05
N ARG A 65 -10.63 -18.11 13.35
CA ARG A 65 -9.68 -17.01 13.10
C ARG A 65 -9.26 -17.01 11.64
N ILE A 66 -9.26 -15.83 11.01
CA ILE A 66 -8.74 -15.63 9.66
C ILE A 66 -7.25 -15.91 9.67
N LYS A 67 -6.75 -16.70 8.71
CA LYS A 67 -5.32 -17.06 8.62
C LYS A 67 -4.74 -16.52 7.33
N LEU A 68 -3.92 -15.47 7.41
CA LEU A 68 -3.14 -14.94 6.30
C LEU A 68 -1.79 -15.69 6.26
N ARG A 69 -1.41 -16.24 5.12
CA ARG A 69 -0.26 -17.18 5.03
C ARG A 69 0.87 -16.68 4.14
N TYR A 70 0.52 -16.01 3.05
CA TYR A 70 1.44 -15.75 1.96
C TYR A 70 1.07 -14.46 1.24
N ALA A 71 2.06 -13.67 0.87
CA ALA A 71 1.87 -12.44 0.09
C ALA A 71 2.86 -12.41 -1.07
N HIS A 72 2.39 -11.98 -2.24
CA HIS A 72 3.22 -11.77 -3.42
C HIS A 72 2.76 -10.56 -4.22
N ILE A 73 3.60 -10.10 -5.15
CA ILE A 73 3.26 -9.02 -6.07
C ILE A 73 2.39 -9.59 -7.20
N GLY A 74 1.18 -9.06 -7.36
CA GLY A 74 0.25 -9.40 -8.44
C GLY A 74 0.30 -8.46 -9.64
N GLY A 75 0.96 -7.31 -9.52
CA GLY A 75 1.11 -6.34 -10.59
C GLY A 75 2.05 -5.19 -10.20
N HIS A 76 2.67 -4.59 -11.21
CA HIS A 76 3.56 -3.45 -11.08
C HIS A 76 2.92 -2.23 -11.73
N ASN A 77 2.90 -1.10 -11.03
CA ASN A 77 2.32 0.18 -11.44
C ASN A 77 0.80 0.17 -11.81
N PRO A 78 -0.11 0.34 -10.84
CA PRO A 78 0.16 0.51 -9.41
C PRO A 78 0.62 -0.82 -8.78
N PRO A 79 1.47 -0.79 -7.76
CA PRO A 79 1.90 -2.01 -7.09
C PRO A 79 0.70 -2.68 -6.41
N VAL A 80 0.43 -3.94 -6.79
CA VAL A 80 -0.65 -4.75 -6.22
C VAL A 80 -0.04 -5.88 -5.41
N ILE A 81 -0.39 -5.94 -4.12
CA ILE A 81 0.00 -7.05 -3.25
C ILE A 81 -1.20 -7.98 -3.06
N VAL A 82 -1.04 -9.25 -3.41
CA VAL A 82 -2.07 -10.27 -3.26
C VAL A 82 -1.73 -11.15 -2.06
N ILE A 83 -2.66 -11.19 -1.10
CA ILE A 83 -2.53 -11.97 0.14
C ILE A 83 -3.42 -13.21 0.07
N HIS A 84 -2.82 -14.37 0.29
CA HIS A 84 -3.50 -15.66 0.33
C HIS A 84 -3.66 -16.17 1.76
N GLY A 85 -4.77 -16.85 2.00
CA GLY A 85 -5.11 -17.34 3.33
C GLY A 85 -6.45 -18.03 3.38
N ASN A 86 -6.90 -18.34 4.60
CA ASN A 86 -8.21 -18.88 4.87
C ASN A 86 -9.17 -17.78 5.32
N GLN A 87 -10.40 -17.81 4.80
CA GLN A 87 -11.46 -16.84 5.11
C GLN A 87 -11.07 -15.38 4.83
N THR A 88 -10.21 -15.15 3.83
CA THR A 88 -9.78 -13.81 3.42
C THR A 88 -10.94 -12.92 2.95
N GLY A 89 -11.99 -13.51 2.37
CA GLY A 89 -13.21 -12.78 1.98
C GLY A 89 -14.02 -12.22 3.16
N SER A 90 -13.80 -12.74 4.37
CA SER A 90 -14.46 -12.25 5.59
C SER A 90 -13.65 -11.18 6.32
N LEU A 91 -12.52 -10.74 5.75
CA LEU A 91 -11.65 -9.76 6.37
C LEU A 91 -12.33 -8.38 6.37
N PRO A 92 -12.49 -7.72 7.53
CA PRO A 92 -13.05 -6.37 7.56
C PRO A 92 -12.19 -5.37 6.78
N LYS A 93 -12.85 -4.41 6.11
CA LYS A 93 -12.16 -3.32 5.38
C LYS A 93 -11.20 -2.51 6.26
N SER A 94 -11.50 -2.40 7.57
CA SER A 94 -10.61 -1.74 8.54
C SER A 94 -9.27 -2.47 8.68
N TYR A 95 -9.29 -3.80 8.72
CA TYR A 95 -8.06 -4.60 8.80
C TYR A 95 -7.31 -4.60 7.47
N GLN A 96 -8.02 -4.56 6.33
CA GLN A 96 -7.37 -4.36 5.03
C GLN A 96 -6.60 -3.04 4.98
N ARG A 97 -7.17 -1.93 5.48
CA ARG A 97 -6.46 -0.65 5.61
C ARG A 97 -5.30 -0.70 6.60
N TYR A 98 -5.41 -1.49 7.67
CA TYR A 98 -4.29 -1.70 8.59
C TYR A 98 -3.10 -2.37 7.89
N LEU A 99 -3.33 -3.33 6.98
CA LEU A 99 -2.26 -3.96 6.20
C LEU A 99 -1.71 -3.06 5.08
N GLU A 100 -2.46 -2.04 4.67
CA GLU A 100 -2.06 -1.07 3.64
C GLU A 100 -1.14 0.04 4.18
N ASN A 101 -1.29 0.42 5.46
CA ASN A 101 -0.55 1.50 6.11
C ASN A 101 0.71 0.99 6.84
#